data_AF-A0AB38BH07-F1
#
_entry.id   AF-A0AB38BH07-F1
#
_cell.length_a   1.000
_cell.length_b   1.000
_cell.length_c   1.000
_cell.angle_alpha   90.00
_cell.angle_beta   90.00
_cell.angle_gamma   90.00
#
_symmetry.space_group_name_H-M   'P 1'
#
loop_
_entity.id
_entity.type
_entity.pdbx_description
1 polymer ?
#
loop_
_entity_poly.entity_id
_entity_poly.type
_entity_poly.pdbx_seq_one_letter_code
_entity_poly.pdbx_strand_id
1 'polypeptide(L)'
;MELERWYDPRDLGKVKITNESTAAHLEEYIKRDRAFLGEKELAMEALMIMIERFKGLDNQILKMKYMDGMTLREIAEELNYSYSYIMAKHASMVKTIKFVEDL
;
A
#
# COMPACT_ATOMS: atom_id res chain seq x y z
N MET A 1 -10.16 39.91 -10.29
CA MET A 1 -10.23 38.58 -10.96
C MET A 1 -8.91 37.84 -10.79
N GLU A 2 -8.88 36.50 -10.85
CA GLU A 2 -7.62 35.71 -10.73
C GLU A 2 -6.53 36.14 -11.73
N LEU A 3 -6.92 36.56 -12.93
CA LEU A 3 -5.98 37.08 -13.93
C LEU A 3 -5.22 38.33 -13.47
N GLU A 4 -5.87 39.25 -12.75
CA GLU A 4 -5.22 40.47 -12.25
C GLU A 4 -4.14 40.17 -11.20
N ARG A 5 -4.32 39.09 -10.43
CA ARG A 5 -3.35 38.64 -9.42
C ARG A 5 -2.03 38.19 -10.04
N TRP A 6 -2.10 37.57 -11.23
CA TRP A 6 -0.92 37.16 -12.00
C TRP A 6 -0.11 38.34 -12.54
N TYR A 7 -0.74 39.48 -12.78
CA TYR A 7 -0.07 40.69 -13.24
C TYR A 7 0.38 41.61 -12.09
N ASP A 8 -0.11 41.42 -10.86
CA ASP A 8 0.32 42.19 -9.70
C ASP A 8 1.70 41.71 -9.18
N PRO A 9 2.77 42.52 -9.26
CA PRO A 9 4.11 42.17 -8.78
C PRO A 9 4.19 41.98 -7.26
N ARG A 10 3.16 42.36 -6.49
CA ARG A 10 3.08 42.17 -5.03
C ARG A 10 2.32 40.89 -4.64
N ASP A 11 1.56 40.31 -5.57
CA ASP A 11 0.80 39.07 -5.39
C ASP A 11 1.42 37.92 -6.20
N LEU A 12 0.70 37.31 -7.16
CA LEU A 12 1.18 36.14 -7.90
C LEU A 12 2.23 36.49 -8.96
N GLY A 13 2.31 37.74 -9.41
CA GLY A 13 3.31 38.20 -10.37
C GLY A 13 4.76 38.12 -9.87
N LYS A 14 4.98 37.96 -8.55
CA LYS A 14 6.32 37.70 -7.96
C LYS A 14 6.73 36.23 -8.00
N VAL A 15 5.77 35.31 -8.17
CA VAL A 15 6.02 33.86 -8.21
C VAL A 15 6.44 33.50 -9.63
N LYS A 16 7.75 33.60 -9.91
CA LYS A 16 8.32 33.17 -11.19
C LYS A 16 8.88 31.76 -11.06
N ILE A 17 8.68 30.94 -12.09
CA ILE A 17 9.40 29.68 -12.24
C ILE A 17 10.86 30.05 -12.50
N THR A 18 11.69 29.96 -11.46
CA THR A 18 13.15 30.06 -11.55
C THR A 18 13.73 28.66 -11.63
N ASN A 19 14.98 28.54 -12.05
CA ASN A 19 15.66 27.23 -12.12
C ASN A 19 15.75 26.53 -10.75
N GLU A 20 15.63 27.27 -9.65
CA GLU A 20 15.61 26.73 -8.28
C GLU A 20 14.18 26.39 -7.80
N SER A 21 13.15 26.77 -8.56
CA SER A 21 11.76 26.53 -8.18
C SER A 21 11.41 25.05 -8.35
N THR A 22 10.61 24.52 -7.42
CA THR A 22 10.06 23.16 -7.50
C THR A 22 9.33 22.90 -8.82
N ALA A 23 8.69 23.94 -9.38
CA ALA A 23 8.00 23.88 -10.66
C ALA A 23 8.94 23.66 -11.85
N ALA A 24 10.21 24.11 -11.78
CA ALA A 24 11.19 23.88 -12.84
C ALA A 24 11.67 22.42 -12.92
N HIS A 25 11.63 21.69 -11.80
CA HIS A 25 12.01 20.27 -11.71
C HIS A 25 10.82 19.32 -11.68
N LEU A 26 9.60 19.82 -11.91
CA LEU A 26 8.37 19.06 -11.74
C LEU A 26 8.33 17.80 -12.61
N GLU A 27 8.78 17.91 -13.87
CA GLU A 27 8.84 16.76 -14.79
C GLU A 27 9.85 15.69 -14.32
N GLU A 28 10.99 16.10 -13.77
CA GLU A 28 11.99 15.19 -13.23
C GLU A 28 11.45 14.46 -11.99
N TYR A 29 10.73 15.17 -11.12
CA TYR A 29 10.07 14.58 -9.96
C TYR A 29 8.97 13.61 -10.36
N ILE A 30 8.08 13.99 -11.29
CA ILE A 30 7.04 13.11 -11.81
C ILE A 30 7.67 11.85 -12.42
N LYS A 31 8.75 11.99 -13.20
CA LYS A 31 9.44 10.84 -13.80
C LYS A 31 10.02 9.92 -12.73
N ARG A 32 10.71 10.48 -11.72
CA ARG A 32 11.28 9.72 -10.61
C ARG A 32 10.20 8.99 -9.82
N ASP A 33 9.12 9.70 -9.48
CA ASP A 33 8.05 9.15 -8.64
C ASP A 33 7.28 8.07 -9.39
N ARG A 34 7.09 8.20 -10.71
CA ARG A 34 6.54 7.13 -11.57
C ARG A 34 7.45 5.89 -11.62
N ALA A 35 8.76 6.07 -11.76
CA ALA A 35 9.70 4.95 -11.77
C ALA A 35 9.68 4.21 -10.42
N PHE A 36 9.72 4.95 -9.32
CA PHE A 36 9.61 4.39 -7.97
C PHE A 36 8.28 3.66 -7.75
N LEU A 37 7.17 4.23 -8.23
CA LEU A 37 5.86 3.58 -8.17
C LEU A 37 5.88 2.25 -8.93
N GLY A 38 6.41 2.23 -10.16
CA GLY A 38 6.51 1.01 -10.95
C GLY A 38 7.35 -0.09 -10.28
N GLU A 39 8.46 0.27 -9.63
CA GLU A 39 9.26 -0.69 -8.83
C GLU A 39 8.44 -1.28 -7.67
N LYS A 40 7.62 -0.45 -6.99
CA LYS A 40 6.75 -0.91 -5.90
C LYS A 40 5.63 -1.81 -6.41
N GLU A 41 5.02 -1.48 -7.55
CA GLU A 41 3.99 -2.31 -8.18
C GLU A 41 4.55 -3.69 -8.54
N LEU A 42 5.72 -3.76 -9.17
CA LEU A 42 6.38 -5.03 -9.49
C LEU A 42 6.73 -5.85 -8.24
N ALA A 43 7.25 -5.20 -7.20
CA ALA A 43 7.55 -5.87 -5.94
C ALA A 43 6.27 -6.43 -5.28
N MET A 44 5.18 -5.68 -5.33
CA MET A 44 3.87 -6.11 -4.83
C MET A 44 3.35 -7.30 -5.63
N GLU A 45 3.43 -7.27 -6.96
CA GLU A 45 3.01 -8.39 -7.82
C GLU A 45 3.81 -9.67 -7.53
N ALA A 46 5.13 -9.56 -7.40
CA ALA A 46 5.98 -10.69 -7.02
C ALA A 46 5.61 -11.27 -5.65
N LEU A 47 5.32 -10.41 -4.67
CA LEU A 47 4.86 -10.83 -3.35
C LEU A 47 3.50 -11.54 -3.41
N MET A 48 2.56 -11.03 -4.19
CA MET A 48 1.24 -11.66 -4.38
C MET A 48 1.40 -13.07 -4.99
N ILE A 49 2.20 -13.21 -6.05
CA ILE A 49 2.48 -14.51 -6.68
C ILE A 49 3.12 -15.49 -5.68
N MET A 50 4.03 -14.99 -4.83
CA MET A 50 4.66 -15.82 -3.79
C MET A 50 3.64 -16.31 -2.77
N ILE A 51 2.78 -15.42 -2.26
CA ILE A 51 1.75 -15.75 -1.29
C ILE A 51 0.74 -16.75 -1.88
N GLU A 52 0.38 -16.60 -3.15
CA GLU A 52 -0.55 -17.52 -3.83
C GLU A 52 -0.02 -18.95 -3.98
N ARG A 53 1.31 -19.13 -3.98
CA ARG A 53 1.92 -20.47 -4.02
C ARG A 53 1.85 -21.19 -2.68
N PHE A 54 1.55 -20.48 -1.59
CA PHE A 54 1.44 -21.09 -0.28
C PHE A 54 0.15 -21.89 -0.16
N LYS A 55 0.28 -23.22 -0.04
CA LYS A 55 -0.86 -24.15 0.11
C LYS A 55 -1.30 -24.39 1.55
N GLY A 56 -0.61 -23.81 2.52
CA GLY A 56 -0.91 -23.99 3.94
C GLY A 56 -2.16 -23.22 4.34
N LEU A 57 -3.02 -23.84 5.16
CA LEU A 57 -4.22 -23.21 5.72
C LEU A 57 -3.91 -21.84 6.37
N ASP A 58 -2.82 -21.77 7.11
CA ASP A 58 -2.34 -20.57 7.77
C ASP A 58 -2.13 -19.41 6.76
N ASN A 59 -1.55 -19.70 5.60
CA ASN A 59 -1.33 -18.70 4.54
C ASN A 59 -2.63 -18.29 3.84
N GLN A 60 -3.57 -19.22 3.65
CA GLN A 60 -4.89 -18.92 3.11
C GLN A 60 -5.66 -17.97 4.03
N ILE A 61 -5.64 -18.23 5.35
CA ILE A 61 -6.26 -17.37 6.36
C ILE A 61 -5.64 -15.97 6.33
N LEU A 62 -4.32 -15.84 6.25
CA LEU A 62 -3.64 -14.55 6.20
C LEU A 62 -3.96 -13.77 4.92
N LYS A 63 -3.93 -14.43 3.75
CA LYS A 63 -4.31 -13.81 2.46
C LYS A 63 -5.74 -13.28 2.54
N MET A 64 -6.70 -14.14 2.91
CA MET A 64 -8.10 -13.74 2.97
C MET A 64 -8.34 -12.63 3.99
N LYS A 65 -7.62 -12.65 5.12
CA LYS A 65 -7.80 -11.64 6.18
C LYS A 65 -7.23 -10.27 5.82
N TYR A 66 -6.03 -10.23 5.23
CA TYR A 66 -5.27 -8.99 5.08
C TYR A 66 -5.19 -8.47 3.65
N MET A 67 -5.35 -9.35 2.65
CA MET A 67 -5.38 -8.95 1.23
C MET A 67 -6.82 -8.84 0.73
N ASP A 68 -7.65 -9.85 1.01
CA ASP A 68 -9.03 -9.89 0.50
C ASP A 68 -10.02 -9.15 1.43
N GLY A 69 -9.57 -8.75 2.63
CA GLY A 69 -10.34 -7.95 3.58
C GLY A 69 -11.44 -8.69 4.33
N MET A 70 -11.46 -10.03 4.27
CA MET A 70 -12.51 -10.85 4.87
C MET A 70 -12.48 -10.85 6.41
N THR A 71 -13.64 -11.08 7.00
CA THR A 71 -13.77 -11.39 8.43
C THR A 71 -13.40 -12.84 8.71
N LEU A 72 -13.01 -13.15 9.96
CA LEU A 72 -12.71 -14.55 10.34
C LEU A 72 -13.93 -15.48 10.22
N ARG A 73 -15.16 -14.92 10.20
CA ARG A 73 -16.38 -15.68 9.98
C ARG A 73 -16.54 -16.04 8.51
N GLU A 74 -16.41 -15.08 7.61
CA GLU A 74 -16.46 -15.33 6.16
C GLU A 74 -15.34 -16.31 5.75
N ILE A 75 -14.15 -16.20 6.33
CA ILE A 75 -13.04 -17.15 6.09
C ILE A 75 -13.39 -18.57 6.55
N ALA A 76 -14.03 -18.71 7.71
CA ALA A 76 -14.44 -20.00 8.22
C ALA A 76 -15.49 -20.67 7.33
N GLU A 77 -16.44 -19.88 6.83
CA GLU A 77 -17.45 -20.32 5.87
C GLU A 77 -16.80 -20.74 4.54
N GLU A 78 -15.94 -19.90 3.96
CA GLU A 78 -15.25 -20.16 2.69
C GLU A 78 -14.36 -21.41 2.75
N LEU A 79 -13.61 -21.58 3.84
CA LEU A 79 -12.69 -22.71 4.02
C LEU A 79 -13.37 -23.96 4.62
N ASN A 80 -14.68 -23.93 4.87
CA ASN A 80 -15.45 -25.00 5.50
C ASN A 80 -14.88 -25.48 6.86
N TYR A 81 -14.43 -24.52 7.68
CA TYR A 81 -13.99 -24.76 9.06
C TYR A 81 -14.93 -24.10 10.06
N SER A 82 -14.84 -24.51 11.33
CA SER A 82 -15.54 -23.77 12.38
C SER A 82 -14.88 -22.41 12.62
N TYR A 83 -15.70 -21.41 12.94
CA TYR A 83 -15.22 -20.08 13.32
C TYR A 83 -14.19 -20.15 14.46
N SER A 84 -14.43 -21.00 15.47
CA SER A 84 -13.53 -21.16 16.61
C SER A 84 -12.15 -21.72 16.20
N TYR A 85 -12.11 -22.63 15.22
CA TYR A 85 -10.85 -23.17 14.70
C TYR A 85 -10.04 -22.11 13.95
N ILE A 86 -10.68 -21.35 13.06
CA ILE A 86 -10.03 -20.24 12.33
C ILE A 86 -9.55 -19.17 13.30
N MET A 87 -10.34 -18.82 14.32
CA MET A 87 -9.96 -17.86 15.35
C MET A 87 -8.72 -18.31 16.13
N ALA A 88 -8.66 -19.59 16.54
CA ALA A 88 -7.51 -20.14 17.25
C ALA A 88 -6.24 -20.13 16.37
N LYS A 89 -6.37 -20.52 15.11
CA LYS A 89 -5.28 -20.46 14.12
C LYS A 89 -4.78 -19.03 13.92
N HIS A 90 -5.69 -18.09 13.69
CA HIS A 90 -5.36 -16.67 13.51
C HIS A 90 -4.61 -16.11 14.72
N ALA A 91 -5.09 -16.39 15.94
CA ALA A 91 -4.43 -15.96 17.17
C ALA A 91 -3.00 -16.52 17.30
N SER A 92 -2.79 -17.80 16.96
CA SER A 92 -1.46 -18.41 16.97
C SER A 92 -0.51 -17.73 15.98
N MET A 93 -0.98 -17.48 14.76
CA MET A 93 -0.18 -16.82 13.72
C MET A 93 0.19 -15.40 14.11
N VAL A 94 -0.76 -14.60 14.59
CA VAL A 94 -0.51 -13.22 15.04
C VAL A 94 0.51 -13.20 16.18
N LYS A 95 0.44 -14.16 17.11
CA LYS A 95 1.43 -14.27 18.19
C LYS A 95 2.83 -14.55 17.65
N THR A 96 2.96 -15.46 16.69
CA THR A 96 4.25 -15.77 16.05
C THR A 96 4.80 -14.57 15.28
N ILE A 97 3.97 -13.86 14.53
CA ILE A 97 4.40 -12.67 13.77
C ILE A 97 4.92 -11.60 14.73
N LYS A 98 4.16 -11.27 15.78
CA LYS A 98 4.59 -10.30 16.79
C LYS A 98 5.90 -10.68 17.46
N PHE A 99 6.07 -11.97 17.79
CA PHE A 99 7.31 -12.46 18.36
C PHE A 99 8.52 -12.25 17.44
N VAL A 100 8.34 -12.40 16.12
CA VAL A 100 9.40 -12.15 15.14
C VAL A 100 9.67 -10.66 14.94
N GLU A 101 8.65 -9.79 15.02
CA GLU A 101 8.82 -8.34 14.96
C GLU A 101 9.58 -7.77 16.18
N ASP A 102 9.48 -8.44 17.33
CA ASP A 102 10.17 -8.08 18.57
C ASP A 102 11.64 -8.58 18.62
N LEU A 103 12.11 -9.34 17.62
CA LEU A 103 13.49 -9.85 17.48
C LEU A 103 14.39 -8.89 16.69
#